data_AF-A0A1S0UGY2-F1
#
_entry.id   AF-A0A1S0UGY2-F1
#
_cell.length_a   1.000
_cell.length_b   1.000
_cell.length_c   1.000
_cell.angle_alpha   90.00
_cell.angle_beta   90.00
_cell.angle_gamma   90.00
#
_symmetry.space_group_name_H-M   'P 1'
#
loop_
_entity.id
_entity.type
_entity.pdbx_description
1 polymer ?
#
loop_
_entity_poly.entity_id
_entity_poly.type
_entity_poly.pdbx_seq_one_letter_code
_entity_poly.pdbx_strand_id
1 'polypeptide(L)'
;WLDYESWWIVLGTLIVITTVLFSLLYIFYSTVRCCITSSKTKTTDRKRDYCKRHLLNIFITVFVLIDVFAVSTLLISSQYAEYGADELPRRLSHCINDLSYYKKETDQRIRNTLIDDFQKLNESLSALIASGGKPIVQRVKKITGAYAMDPFLNISNEAQELLKLVANDENKLKKLNGELFSLRNELTKLYQTSINEIRTCIHNDFEIIKRHCQEIGNELADIDNITLHLQQDILNSDTMNALNRLAESDVAEIFVEALSDFKDGEIELNKKVQEKEQAIQTSIKEIHHDLLRIADTLSTQIRQIKPELLHNVLKQYMGANYHNIVQYTWYASLTLCAIFSLKVLYFLFALCYGCFGRRSNDFRNDCCVRTTGSKLFVCGIWLAIILLPVIAALTASLLLIGVNAYSLGCWPLDDPFSRPDMLSFSERMFDAWRNKQIEEDLSPLMNQLSLANVIRSCMRNETLYHIFAMDNKYHLYDLRQYGKELYDRLELNIQDAFSDISLSKSIATFASPEQLAMLQQAVNITIKSNIPQISLQIKNNVEQLEKFPRLISLIEDDHAGGNLPRSVQIIAEQWRTFQVSLLPNFHLIDENKTKRKHTFISILLLF
;
A
#
# COMPACT_ATOMS: atom_id res chain seq x y z
N TRP A 1 -50.94 -32.60 0.33
CA TRP A 1 -51.62 -31.28 0.30
C TRP A 1 -53.13 -31.46 0.16
N LEU A 2 -53.63 -32.13 -0.89
CA LEU A 2 -55.06 -32.42 -1.05
C LEU A 2 -55.70 -33.12 0.17
N ASP A 3 -55.01 -34.07 0.80
CA ASP A 3 -55.53 -34.73 2.02
C ASP A 3 -55.64 -33.77 3.23
N TYR A 4 -54.73 -32.80 3.33
CA TYR A 4 -54.75 -31.77 4.37
C TYR A 4 -55.86 -30.74 4.11
N GLU A 5 -56.02 -30.32 2.86
CA GLU A 5 -57.07 -29.39 2.44
C GLU A 5 -58.46 -30.02 2.54
N SER A 6 -58.59 -31.33 2.27
CA SER A 6 -59.84 -32.08 2.34
C SER A 6 -60.53 -31.93 3.70
N TRP A 7 -59.77 -31.99 4.81
CA TRP A 7 -60.32 -31.80 6.15
C TRP A 7 -60.88 -30.39 6.38
N TRP A 8 -60.21 -29.35 5.86
CA TRP A 8 -60.68 -27.97 5.96
C TRP A 8 -61.91 -27.71 5.10
N ILE A 9 -61.98 -28.31 3.90
CA ILE A 9 -63.15 -28.25 3.03
C ILE A 9 -64.34 -28.96 3.69
N VAL A 10 -64.13 -30.17 4.23
CA VAL A 10 -65.18 -30.91 4.95
C VAL A 10 -65.67 -30.12 6.17
N LEU A 11 -64.76 -29.54 6.95
CA LEU A 11 -65.13 -28.72 8.11
C LEU A 11 -65.89 -27.46 7.70
N GLY A 12 -65.40 -26.72 6.71
CA GLY A 12 -66.06 -25.50 6.22
C GLY A 12 -67.45 -25.76 5.64
N THR A 13 -67.58 -26.81 4.82
CA THR A 13 -68.87 -27.22 4.25
C THR A 13 -69.85 -27.69 5.31
N LEU A 14 -69.38 -28.46 6.32
CA LEU A 14 -70.21 -28.88 7.44
C LEU A 14 -70.75 -27.68 8.25
N ILE A 15 -69.91 -26.67 8.51
CA ILE A 15 -70.31 -25.45 9.23
C ILE A 15 -71.38 -24.68 8.44
N VAL A 16 -71.21 -24.53 7.13
CA VAL A 16 -72.19 -23.83 6.28
C VAL A 16 -73.51 -24.61 6.22
N ILE A 17 -73.47 -25.92 5.98
CA ILE A 17 -74.68 -26.75 5.89
C ILE A 17 -75.44 -26.74 7.21
N THR A 18 -74.75 -26.94 8.34
CA THR A 18 -75.39 -26.96 9.68
C THR A 18 -76.02 -25.62 10.03
N THR A 19 -75.35 -24.50 9.74
CA THR A 19 -75.88 -23.15 10.02
C THR A 19 -77.06 -22.79 9.12
N VAL A 20 -77.01 -23.12 7.82
CA VAL A 20 -78.13 -22.92 6.88
C VAL A 20 -79.34 -23.76 7.29
N LEU A 21 -79.13 -25.04 7.59
CA LEU A 21 -80.19 -25.93 8.07
C LEU A 21 -80.80 -25.41 9.38
N PHE A 22 -79.98 -24.97 10.33
CA PHE A 22 -80.46 -24.38 11.57
C PHE A 22 -81.33 -23.13 11.33
N SER A 23 -80.88 -22.20 10.48
CA SER A 23 -81.66 -21.00 10.14
C SER A 23 -82.98 -21.36 9.45
N LEU A 24 -82.99 -22.30 8.51
CA LEU A 24 -84.21 -22.75 7.83
C LEU A 24 -85.19 -23.46 8.78
N LEU A 25 -84.69 -24.35 9.64
CA LEU A 25 -85.49 -25.04 10.65
C LEU A 25 -86.08 -24.06 11.66
N TYR A 26 -85.32 -23.04 12.07
CA TYR A 26 -85.82 -22.00 12.97
C TYR A 26 -86.92 -21.17 12.30
N ILE A 27 -86.74 -20.76 11.04
CA ILE A 27 -87.76 -20.02 10.28
C ILE A 27 -89.03 -20.87 10.17
N PHE A 28 -88.91 -22.14 9.79
CA PHE A 28 -90.04 -23.08 9.71
C PHE A 28 -90.74 -23.28 11.05
N TYR A 29 -89.99 -23.47 12.13
CA TYR A 29 -90.54 -23.58 13.48
C TYR A 29 -91.27 -22.28 13.89
N SER A 30 -90.69 -21.11 13.59
CA SER A 30 -91.28 -19.82 13.94
C SER A 30 -92.56 -19.54 13.15
N THR A 31 -92.62 -19.89 11.85
CA THR A 31 -93.83 -19.72 11.03
C THR A 31 -94.93 -20.69 11.47
N VAL A 32 -94.61 -21.97 11.71
CA VAL A 32 -95.55 -22.97 12.21
C VAL A 32 -96.11 -22.56 13.58
N ARG A 33 -95.26 -22.09 14.50
CA ARG A 33 -95.69 -21.61 15.82
C ARG A 33 -96.59 -20.37 15.71
N CYS A 34 -96.29 -19.46 14.78
CA CYS A 34 -97.11 -18.28 14.50
C CYS A 34 -98.50 -18.67 13.97
N CYS A 35 -98.58 -19.65 13.07
CA CYS A 35 -99.85 -20.16 12.52
C CYS A 35 -100.70 -20.94 13.55
N ILE A 36 -100.07 -21.74 14.42
CA ILE A 36 -100.78 -22.55 15.43
C ILE A 36 -101.21 -21.70 16.64
N THR A 37 -100.46 -20.64 16.98
CA THR A 37 -100.72 -19.82 18.19
C THR A 37 -101.37 -18.48 17.82
N SER A 38 -102.61 -18.52 17.33
CA SER A 38 -103.46 -17.33 17.14
C SER A 38 -104.22 -16.92 18.42
N SER A 39 -103.94 -17.55 19.56
CA SER A 39 -104.51 -17.18 20.87
C SER A 39 -103.50 -16.33 21.66
N LYS A 40 -103.92 -15.11 22.01
CA LYS A 40 -103.18 -14.10 22.80
C LYS A 40 -102.36 -14.75 23.92
N THR A 41 -101.05 -14.88 23.69
CA THR A 41 -100.12 -15.22 24.77
C THR A 41 -100.12 -14.07 25.76
N LYS A 42 -100.75 -14.28 26.93
CA LYS A 42 -100.74 -13.31 28.02
C LYS A 42 -99.28 -13.03 28.38
N THR A 43 -98.82 -11.81 28.13
CA THR A 43 -97.47 -11.29 28.43
C THR A 43 -97.18 -11.14 29.93
N THR A 44 -97.96 -11.80 30.79
CA THR A 44 -97.83 -11.70 32.24
C THR A 44 -96.93 -12.82 32.78
N ASP A 45 -95.65 -12.47 32.94
CA ASP A 45 -94.57 -13.18 33.62
C ASP A 45 -95.08 -13.99 34.84
N ARG A 46 -95.00 -15.33 34.83
CA ARG A 46 -95.48 -16.17 35.94
C ARG A 46 -94.52 -15.99 37.12
N LYS A 47 -95.03 -15.73 38.35
CA LYS A 47 -94.21 -15.43 39.54
C LYS A 47 -93.14 -16.50 39.89
N ARG A 48 -93.17 -17.70 39.30
CA ARG A 48 -92.35 -18.87 39.67
C ARG A 48 -91.10 -19.11 38.79
N ASP A 49 -90.82 -18.27 37.78
CA ASP A 49 -89.76 -18.52 36.79
C ASP A 49 -88.42 -17.78 37.03
N TYR A 50 -88.18 -17.24 38.24
CA TYR A 50 -87.02 -16.40 38.54
C TYR A 50 -85.66 -17.11 38.35
N CYS A 51 -85.52 -18.36 38.81
CA CYS A 51 -84.27 -19.12 38.70
C CYS A 51 -83.92 -19.49 37.25
N LYS A 52 -84.91 -19.97 36.48
CA LYS A 52 -84.73 -20.33 35.07
C LYS A 52 -84.31 -19.13 34.23
N ARG A 53 -84.90 -17.96 34.50
CA ARG A 53 -84.56 -16.71 33.82
C ARG A 53 -83.15 -16.24 34.13
N HIS A 54 -82.73 -16.27 35.39
CA HIS A 54 -81.36 -15.90 35.75
C HIS A 54 -80.33 -16.82 35.11
N LEU A 55 -80.57 -18.12 35.13
CA LEU A 55 -79.71 -19.11 34.48
C LEU A 55 -79.61 -18.86 32.96
N LEU A 56 -80.74 -18.62 32.28
CA LEU A 56 -80.75 -18.29 30.85
C LEU A 56 -80.05 -16.95 30.54
N ASN A 57 -80.26 -15.92 31.37
CA ASN A 57 -79.58 -14.64 31.22
C ASN A 57 -78.06 -14.78 31.42
N ILE A 58 -77.61 -15.60 32.38
CA ILE A 58 -76.18 -15.90 32.58
C ILE A 58 -75.59 -16.52 31.31
N PHE A 59 -76.24 -17.52 30.73
CA PHE A 59 -75.78 -18.13 29.48
C PHE A 59 -75.71 -17.11 28.34
N ILE A 60 -76.74 -16.28 28.17
CA ILE A 60 -76.74 -15.23 27.13
C ILE A 60 -75.62 -14.22 27.38
N THR A 61 -75.38 -13.82 28.64
CA THR A 61 -74.26 -12.93 28.99
C THR A 61 -72.91 -13.54 28.60
N VAL A 62 -72.68 -14.84 28.85
CA VAL A 62 -71.46 -15.54 28.43
C VAL A 62 -71.31 -15.49 26.90
N PHE A 63 -72.37 -15.77 26.14
CA PHE A 63 -72.32 -15.68 24.68
C PHE A 63 -72.05 -14.26 24.16
N VAL A 64 -72.65 -13.25 24.78
CA VAL A 64 -72.40 -11.84 24.44
C VAL A 64 -70.94 -11.45 24.73
N LEU A 65 -70.36 -11.92 25.83
CA LEU A 65 -68.94 -11.67 26.14
C LEU A 65 -68.01 -12.33 25.12
N ILE A 66 -68.32 -13.55 24.67
CA ILE A 66 -67.57 -14.23 23.61
C ILE A 66 -67.67 -13.44 22.31
N ASP A 67 -68.87 -12.99 21.93
CA ASP A 67 -69.07 -12.18 20.73
C ASP A 67 -68.29 -10.84 20.81
N VAL A 68 -68.30 -10.15 21.96
CA VAL A 68 -67.50 -8.92 22.17
C VAL A 68 -66.02 -9.20 21.96
N PHE A 69 -65.49 -10.26 22.56
CA PHE A 69 -64.09 -10.65 22.42
C PHE A 69 -63.74 -10.99 20.96
N ALA A 70 -64.63 -11.69 20.25
CA ALA A 70 -64.46 -12.01 18.85
C ALA A 70 -64.39 -10.75 17.98
N VAL A 71 -65.25 -9.75 18.22
CA VAL A 71 -65.23 -8.46 17.52
C VAL A 71 -63.94 -7.70 17.79
N SER A 72 -63.50 -7.63 19.05
CA SER A 72 -62.24 -6.96 19.40
C SER A 72 -61.04 -7.62 18.73
N THR A 73 -60.97 -8.95 18.75
CA THR A 73 -59.89 -9.71 18.11
C THR A 73 -59.88 -9.51 16.60
N LEU A 74 -61.06 -9.52 15.97
CA LEU A 74 -61.20 -9.28 14.53
C LEU A 74 -60.72 -7.87 14.14
N LEU A 75 -61.11 -6.84 14.90
CA LEU A 75 -60.69 -5.47 14.67
C LEU A 75 -59.16 -5.33 14.77
N ILE A 76 -58.57 -5.87 15.83
CA ILE A 76 -57.12 -5.80 16.06
C ILE A 76 -56.36 -6.54 14.95
N SER A 77 -56.76 -7.77 14.64
CA SER A 77 -56.14 -8.56 13.56
C SER A 77 -56.26 -7.87 12.20
N SER A 78 -57.39 -7.22 11.92
CA SER A 78 -57.58 -6.46 10.68
C SER A 78 -56.67 -5.24 10.60
N GLN A 79 -56.44 -4.53 11.71
CA GLN A 79 -55.55 -3.37 11.76
C GLN A 79 -54.10 -3.79 11.54
N TYR A 80 -53.66 -4.90 12.15
CA TYR A 80 -52.33 -5.44 11.92
C TYR A 80 -52.14 -5.93 10.48
N ALA A 81 -53.17 -6.56 9.89
CA ALA A 81 -53.13 -7.01 8.50
C ALA A 81 -53.01 -5.84 7.52
N GLU A 82 -53.74 -4.75 7.73
CA GLU A 82 -53.64 -3.53 6.94
C GLU A 82 -52.24 -2.90 7.04
N TYR A 83 -51.76 -2.69 8.27
CA TYR A 83 -50.43 -2.12 8.50
C TYR A 83 -49.32 -2.96 7.83
N GLY A 84 -49.41 -4.29 7.95
CA GLY A 84 -48.48 -5.21 7.29
C GLY A 84 -48.55 -5.13 5.76
N ALA A 85 -49.77 -5.05 5.20
CA ALA A 85 -49.97 -4.96 3.76
C ALA A 85 -49.49 -3.62 3.19
N ASP A 86 -49.71 -2.51 3.88
CA ASP A 86 -49.28 -1.17 3.44
C ASP A 86 -47.76 -1.00 3.48
N GLU A 87 -47.10 -1.59 4.47
CA GLU A 87 -45.66 -1.50 4.66
C GLU A 87 -44.86 -2.45 3.75
N LEU A 88 -45.49 -3.52 3.25
CA LEU A 88 -44.84 -4.57 2.47
C LEU A 88 -44.11 -4.08 1.20
N PRO A 89 -44.69 -3.22 0.34
CA PRO A 89 -44.01 -2.73 -0.85
C PRO A 89 -42.75 -1.92 -0.53
N ARG A 90 -42.79 -1.14 0.56
CA ARG A 90 -41.63 -0.35 1.03
C ARG A 90 -40.50 -1.27 1.48
N ARG A 91 -40.79 -2.25 2.32
CA ARG A 91 -39.79 -3.22 2.79
C ARG A 91 -39.19 -4.03 1.64
N LEU A 92 -40.03 -4.48 0.71
CA LEU A 92 -39.54 -5.23 -0.44
C LEU A 92 -38.65 -4.34 -1.31
N SER A 93 -39.05 -3.09 -1.58
CA SER A 93 -38.24 -2.10 -2.31
C SER A 93 -36.86 -1.87 -1.67
N HIS A 94 -36.79 -1.74 -0.34
CA HIS A 94 -35.51 -1.65 0.37
C HIS A 94 -34.64 -2.89 0.13
N CYS A 95 -35.20 -4.09 0.21
CA CYS A 95 -34.47 -5.33 -0.09
C CYS A 95 -33.93 -5.37 -1.54
N ILE A 96 -34.69 -4.87 -2.52
CA ILE A 96 -34.22 -4.78 -3.92
C ILE A 96 -33.05 -3.79 -4.03
N ASN A 97 -33.15 -2.65 -3.35
CA ASN A 97 -32.12 -1.62 -3.35
C ASN A 97 -30.83 -2.13 -2.68
N ASP A 98 -30.95 -2.86 -1.57
CA ASP A 98 -29.81 -3.47 -0.88
C ASP A 98 -29.12 -4.52 -1.76
N LEU A 99 -29.90 -5.33 -2.49
CA LEU A 99 -29.36 -6.26 -3.48
C LEU A 99 -28.60 -5.54 -4.60
N SER A 100 -29.13 -4.41 -5.09
CA SER A 100 -28.47 -3.58 -6.10
C SER A 100 -27.17 -2.97 -5.56
N TYR A 101 -27.18 -2.49 -4.32
CA TYR A 101 -26.01 -1.96 -3.64
C TYR A 101 -24.94 -3.05 -3.45
N TYR A 102 -25.32 -4.21 -2.91
CA TYR A 102 -24.42 -5.36 -2.72
C TYR A 102 -23.77 -5.80 -4.04
N LYS A 103 -24.56 -5.88 -5.13
CA LYS A 103 -24.06 -6.19 -6.48
C LYS A 103 -22.98 -5.19 -6.90
N LYS A 104 -23.25 -3.89 -6.80
CA LYS A 104 -22.32 -2.82 -7.21
C LYS A 104 -21.04 -2.84 -6.38
N GLU A 105 -21.17 -2.94 -5.07
CA GLU A 105 -20.05 -2.95 -4.13
C GLU A 105 -19.16 -4.19 -4.35
N THR A 106 -19.76 -5.36 -4.61
CA THR A 106 -19.03 -6.59 -4.90
C THR A 106 -18.26 -6.50 -6.23
N ASP A 107 -18.87 -5.99 -7.30
CA ASP A 107 -18.19 -5.78 -8.61
C ASP A 107 -16.96 -4.88 -8.45
N GLN A 108 -17.12 -3.78 -7.70
CA GLN A 108 -16.04 -2.83 -7.43
C GLN A 108 -14.91 -3.45 -6.61
N ARG A 109 -15.24 -4.18 -5.53
CA ARG A 109 -14.22 -4.85 -4.70
C ARG A 109 -13.41 -5.88 -5.47
N ILE A 110 -14.05 -6.67 -6.35
CA ILE A 110 -13.34 -7.64 -7.19
C ILE A 110 -12.33 -6.94 -8.09
N ARG A 111 -12.72 -5.85 -8.77
CA ARG A 111 -11.79 -5.09 -9.64
C ARG A 111 -10.65 -4.47 -8.85
N ASN A 112 -10.96 -3.81 -7.74
CA ASN A 112 -9.94 -3.15 -6.92
C ASN A 112 -8.90 -4.16 -6.40
N THR A 113 -9.35 -5.32 -5.89
CA THR A 113 -8.45 -6.33 -5.32
C THR A 113 -7.66 -7.10 -6.37
N LEU A 114 -8.28 -7.51 -7.48
CA LEU A 114 -7.60 -8.34 -8.49
C LEU A 114 -6.78 -7.52 -9.50
N ILE A 115 -7.17 -6.27 -9.78
CA ILE A 115 -6.54 -5.44 -10.82
C ILE A 115 -5.71 -4.34 -10.18
N ASP A 116 -6.35 -3.42 -9.44
CA ASP A 116 -5.67 -2.19 -8.98
C ASP A 116 -4.58 -2.49 -7.94
N ASP A 117 -4.86 -3.35 -6.96
CA ASP A 117 -3.89 -3.71 -5.94
C ASP A 117 -2.77 -4.60 -6.50
N PHE A 118 -3.06 -5.45 -7.49
CA PHE A 118 -2.03 -6.18 -8.20
C PHE A 118 -1.13 -5.25 -9.03
N GLN A 119 -1.70 -4.22 -9.66
CA GLN A 119 -0.92 -3.22 -10.39
C GLN A 119 0.06 -2.47 -9.48
N LYS A 120 -0.39 -2.06 -8.29
CA LYS A 120 0.50 -1.45 -7.27
C LYS A 120 1.61 -2.41 -6.84
N LEU A 121 1.29 -3.69 -6.66
CA LEU A 121 2.28 -4.72 -6.34
C LEU A 121 3.32 -4.84 -7.47
N ASN A 122 2.88 -4.91 -8.73
CA ASN A 122 3.76 -4.97 -9.88
C ASN A 122 4.70 -3.75 -9.94
N GLU A 123 4.17 -2.54 -9.79
CA GLU A 123 4.97 -1.31 -9.77
C GLU A 123 6.03 -1.33 -8.65
N SER A 124 5.63 -1.73 -7.43
CA SER A 124 6.55 -1.83 -6.30
C SER A 124 7.62 -2.92 -6.48
N LEU A 125 7.23 -4.09 -7.00
CA LEU A 125 8.14 -5.21 -7.22
C LEU A 125 9.13 -4.90 -8.34
N SER A 126 8.65 -4.30 -9.43
CA SER A 126 9.47 -3.80 -10.54
C SER A 126 10.53 -2.81 -10.06
N ALA A 127 10.14 -1.82 -9.23
CA ALA A 127 11.07 -0.86 -8.65
C ALA A 127 12.12 -1.53 -7.73
N LEU A 128 11.72 -2.56 -6.98
CA LEU A 128 12.61 -3.29 -6.07
C LEU A 128 13.62 -4.18 -6.82
N ILE A 129 13.19 -4.83 -7.91
CA ILE A 129 14.07 -5.63 -8.77
C ILE A 129 15.05 -4.72 -9.54
N ALA A 130 14.55 -3.65 -10.16
CA ALA A 130 15.37 -2.68 -10.89
C ALA A 130 16.42 -2.01 -9.98
N SER A 131 16.09 -1.78 -8.71
CA SER A 131 17.03 -1.25 -7.72
C SER A 131 17.97 -2.30 -7.13
N GLY A 132 17.66 -3.60 -7.24
CA GLY A 132 18.39 -4.71 -6.61
C GLY A 132 19.80 -4.98 -7.18
N GLY A 133 20.06 -4.64 -8.44
CA GLY A 133 21.38 -4.82 -9.06
C GLY A 133 22.50 -4.04 -8.35
N LYS A 134 22.25 -2.78 -7.98
CA LYS A 134 23.25 -1.91 -7.31
C LYS A 134 23.66 -2.43 -5.91
N PRO A 135 22.74 -2.79 -5.01
CA PRO A 135 23.07 -3.41 -3.72
C PRO A 135 23.84 -4.71 -3.86
N ILE A 136 23.49 -5.57 -4.83
CA ILE A 136 24.20 -6.83 -5.07
C ILE A 136 25.64 -6.52 -5.48
N VAL A 137 25.83 -5.64 -6.47
CA VAL A 137 27.16 -5.19 -6.90
C VAL A 137 27.96 -4.56 -5.75
N GLN A 138 27.34 -3.71 -4.93
CA GLN A 138 28.00 -3.10 -3.77
C GLN A 138 28.41 -4.14 -2.71
N ARG A 139 27.56 -5.15 -2.47
CA ARG A 139 27.87 -6.23 -1.53
C ARG A 139 28.99 -7.11 -2.05
N VAL A 140 29.00 -7.38 -3.36
CA VAL A 140 30.10 -8.07 -4.04
C VAL A 140 31.38 -7.25 -3.89
N LYS A 141 31.40 -5.95 -4.22
CA LYS A 141 32.56 -5.05 -4.02
C LYS A 141 33.11 -5.08 -2.58
N LYS A 142 32.22 -5.14 -1.59
CA LYS A 142 32.60 -5.22 -0.17
C LYS A 142 33.19 -6.58 0.21
N ILE A 143 32.62 -7.66 -0.31
CA ILE A 143 33.08 -9.03 -0.05
C ILE A 143 34.38 -9.33 -0.79
N THR A 144 34.55 -8.83 -2.02
CA THR A 144 35.73 -9.08 -2.86
C THR A 144 36.93 -8.20 -2.54
N GLY A 145 36.78 -7.17 -1.72
CA GLY A 145 37.87 -6.23 -1.42
C GLY A 145 38.25 -5.31 -2.58
N ALA A 146 37.53 -5.36 -3.71
CA ALA A 146 37.75 -4.50 -4.88
C ALA A 146 37.69 -3.00 -4.53
N TYR A 147 36.94 -2.64 -3.49
CA TYR A 147 36.90 -1.26 -2.96
C TYR A 147 38.26 -0.70 -2.53
N ALA A 148 39.20 -1.57 -2.12
CA ALA A 148 40.53 -1.16 -1.68
C ALA A 148 41.57 -1.12 -2.83
N MET A 149 41.20 -1.59 -4.03
CA MET A 149 42.12 -1.72 -5.17
C MET A 149 42.28 -0.39 -5.93
N ASP A 150 41.20 0.38 -6.11
CA ASP A 150 41.25 1.69 -6.79
C ASP A 150 42.17 2.70 -6.08
N PRO A 151 42.06 2.91 -4.75
CA PRO A 151 42.95 3.83 -4.05
C PRO A 151 44.41 3.35 -4.08
N PHE A 152 44.63 2.03 -4.07
CA PHE A 152 45.97 1.46 -4.09
C PHE A 152 46.67 1.66 -5.44
N LEU A 153 45.97 1.43 -6.56
CA LEU A 153 46.49 1.72 -7.89
C LEU A 153 46.88 3.19 -8.04
N ASN A 154 46.07 4.10 -7.49
CA ASN A 154 46.38 5.52 -7.50
C ASN A 154 47.67 5.82 -6.71
N ILE A 155 47.81 5.28 -5.49
CA ILE A 155 49.01 5.44 -4.65
C ILE A 155 50.26 4.85 -5.34
N SER A 156 50.13 3.68 -5.97
CA SER A 156 51.25 3.03 -6.67
C SER A 156 51.71 3.84 -7.89
N ASN A 157 50.78 4.40 -8.66
CA ASN A 157 51.09 5.27 -9.80
C ASN A 157 51.75 6.58 -9.34
N GLU A 158 51.21 7.20 -8.29
CA GLU A 158 51.79 8.40 -7.68
C GLU A 158 53.21 8.13 -7.15
N ALA A 159 53.45 6.96 -6.53
CA ALA A 159 54.78 6.56 -6.09
C ALA A 159 55.79 6.42 -7.25
N GLN A 160 55.37 5.86 -8.39
CA GLN A 160 56.20 5.78 -9.59
C GLN A 160 56.52 7.15 -10.19
N GLU A 161 55.55 8.06 -10.22
CA GLU A 161 55.78 9.44 -10.69
C GLU A 161 56.72 10.21 -9.74
N LEU A 162 56.54 10.05 -8.42
CA LEU A 162 57.41 10.64 -7.41
C LEU A 162 58.85 10.17 -7.54
N LEU A 163 59.09 8.86 -7.75
CA LEU A 163 60.45 8.34 -7.97
C LEU A 163 61.11 8.94 -9.22
N LYS A 164 60.38 9.08 -10.33
CA LYS A 164 60.89 9.71 -11.56
C LYS A 164 61.26 11.16 -11.32
N LEU A 165 60.44 11.90 -10.58
CA LEU A 165 60.70 13.30 -10.22
C LEU A 165 61.94 13.42 -9.33
N VAL A 166 62.04 12.59 -8.28
CA VAL A 166 63.19 12.58 -7.36
C VAL A 166 64.48 12.24 -8.11
N ALA A 167 64.50 11.20 -8.94
CA ALA A 167 65.68 10.83 -9.72
C ALA A 167 66.15 11.94 -10.68
N ASN A 168 65.21 12.64 -11.33
CA ASN A 168 65.52 13.78 -12.18
C ASN A 168 66.12 14.95 -11.40
N ASP A 169 65.58 15.25 -10.22
CA ASP A 169 66.05 16.37 -9.41
C ASP A 169 67.38 16.05 -8.70
N GLU A 170 67.63 14.81 -8.28
CA GLU A 170 68.95 14.36 -7.79
C GLU A 170 70.01 14.49 -8.89
N ASN A 171 69.69 14.15 -10.14
CA ASN A 171 70.61 14.33 -11.27
C ASN A 171 70.92 15.82 -11.52
N LYS A 172 69.93 16.71 -11.40
CA LYS A 172 70.16 18.16 -11.47
C LYS A 172 71.02 18.66 -10.30
N LEU A 173 70.80 18.16 -9.09
CA LEU A 173 71.60 18.50 -7.91
C LEU A 173 73.05 18.02 -8.07
N LYS A 174 73.27 16.81 -8.59
CA LYS A 174 74.61 16.30 -8.92
C LYS A 174 75.33 17.19 -9.93
N LYS A 175 74.64 17.59 -10.99
CA LYS A 175 75.18 18.52 -11.99
C LYS A 175 75.54 19.86 -11.37
N LEU A 176 74.64 20.45 -10.58
CA LEU A 176 74.86 21.72 -9.88
C LEU A 176 76.01 21.64 -8.87
N ASN A 177 76.13 20.53 -8.12
CA ASN A 177 77.23 20.32 -7.19
C ASN A 177 78.57 20.19 -7.94
N GLY A 178 78.58 19.56 -9.12
CA GLY A 178 79.76 19.53 -10.00
C GLY A 178 80.16 20.92 -10.51
N GLU A 179 79.18 21.74 -10.90
CA GLU A 179 79.40 23.13 -11.30
C GLU A 179 79.93 23.99 -10.13
N LEU A 180 79.37 23.83 -8.91
CA LEU A 180 79.86 24.51 -7.70
C LEU A 180 81.29 24.10 -7.33
N PHE A 181 81.63 22.81 -7.47
CA PHE A 181 82.98 22.33 -7.22
C PHE A 181 83.98 22.89 -8.24
N SER A 182 83.58 22.94 -9.52
CA SER A 182 84.38 23.56 -10.58
C SER A 182 84.58 25.06 -10.30
N LEU A 183 83.53 25.78 -9.93
CA LEU A 183 83.60 27.20 -9.57
C LEU A 183 84.55 27.43 -8.39
N ARG A 184 84.41 26.62 -7.33
CA ARG A 184 85.30 26.68 -6.17
C ARG A 184 86.77 26.51 -6.58
N ASN A 185 87.06 25.52 -7.41
CA ASN A 185 88.42 25.25 -7.86
C ASN A 185 89.00 26.41 -8.68
N GLU A 186 88.20 27.01 -9.56
CA GLU A 186 88.63 28.20 -10.33
C GLU A 186 88.83 29.43 -9.44
N LEU A 187 87.96 29.66 -8.45
CA LEU A 187 88.12 30.72 -7.45
C LEU A 187 89.40 30.54 -6.62
N THR A 188 89.69 29.32 -6.17
CA THR A 188 90.93 29.02 -5.43
C THR A 188 92.17 29.27 -6.29
N LYS A 189 92.15 28.89 -7.58
CA LYS A 189 93.26 29.19 -8.50
C LYS A 189 93.46 30.69 -8.70
N LEU A 190 92.37 31.44 -8.87
CA LEU A 190 92.39 32.90 -9.02
C LEU A 190 92.96 33.56 -7.76
N TYR A 191 92.53 33.11 -6.58
CA TYR A 191 93.05 33.56 -5.29
C TYR A 191 94.56 33.32 -5.18
N GLN A 192 95.03 32.09 -5.42
CA GLN A 192 96.46 31.74 -5.32
C GLN A 192 97.34 32.55 -6.28
N THR A 193 96.82 32.88 -7.46
CA THR A 193 97.54 33.71 -8.44
C THR A 193 97.57 35.17 -7.99
N SER A 194 96.42 35.70 -7.57
CA SER A 194 96.26 37.10 -7.17
C SER A 194 96.98 37.45 -5.86
N ILE A 195 97.08 36.53 -4.90
CA ILE A 195 97.78 36.76 -3.63
C ILE A 195 99.29 36.90 -3.80
N ASN A 196 99.87 36.20 -4.79
CA ASN A 196 101.29 36.34 -5.12
C ASN A 196 101.59 37.73 -5.70
N GLU A 197 100.68 38.25 -6.54
CA GLU A 197 100.77 39.60 -7.09
C GLU A 197 100.54 40.69 -6.02
N ILE A 198 99.54 40.51 -5.13
CA ILE A 198 99.28 41.40 -3.99
C ILE A 198 100.46 41.44 -3.01
N ARG A 199 101.09 40.30 -2.71
CA ARG A 199 102.25 40.25 -1.82
C ARG A 199 103.39 41.12 -2.35
N THR A 200 103.59 41.13 -3.67
CA THR A 200 104.55 42.01 -4.34
C THR A 200 104.13 43.48 -4.25
N CYS A 201 102.83 43.78 -4.32
CA CYS A 201 102.30 45.14 -4.16
C CYS A 201 102.44 45.71 -2.73
N ILE A 202 102.23 44.89 -1.69
CA ILE A 202 102.31 45.32 -0.28
C ILE A 202 103.75 45.74 0.10
N HIS A 203 104.75 45.29 -0.64
CA HIS A 203 106.16 45.68 -0.47
C HIS A 203 106.56 46.91 -1.33
N ASN A 204 105.60 47.67 -1.87
CA ASN A 204 105.86 48.89 -2.62
C ASN A 204 106.24 50.07 -1.71
N ASP A 205 107.13 50.95 -2.19
CA ASP A 205 107.68 52.08 -1.45
C ASP A 205 106.65 53.19 -1.14
N PHE A 206 105.51 53.22 -1.86
CA PHE A 206 104.45 54.21 -1.65
C PHE A 206 103.38 53.72 -0.65
N GLU A 207 103.27 54.39 0.51
CA GLU A 207 102.31 54.07 1.59
C GLU A 207 100.83 54.07 1.16
N ILE A 208 100.45 54.91 0.18
CA ILE A 208 99.06 54.96 -0.34
C ILE A 208 98.74 53.66 -1.10
N ILE A 209 99.67 53.17 -1.93
CA ILE A 209 99.53 51.95 -2.71
C ILE A 209 99.52 50.72 -1.80
N LYS A 210 100.39 50.72 -0.78
CA LYS A 210 100.47 49.64 0.22
C LYS A 210 99.16 49.44 0.98
N ARG A 211 98.51 50.53 1.43
CA ARG A 211 97.23 50.45 2.15
C ARG A 211 96.12 49.88 1.26
N HIS A 212 96.03 50.33 0.00
CA HIS A 212 95.06 49.81 -0.96
C HIS A 212 95.29 48.33 -1.27
N CYS A 213 96.55 47.91 -1.46
CA CYS A 213 96.87 46.51 -1.69
C CYS A 213 96.65 45.63 -0.43
N GLN A 214 96.72 46.20 0.77
CA GLN A 214 96.31 45.51 2.00
C GLN A 214 94.78 45.37 2.12
N GLU A 215 94.01 46.39 1.76
CA GLU A 215 92.54 46.33 1.73
C GLU A 215 92.04 45.29 0.72
N ILE A 216 92.57 45.31 -0.51
CA ILE A 216 92.28 44.28 -1.53
C ILE A 216 92.73 42.90 -1.03
N GLY A 217 93.91 42.81 -0.39
CA GLY A 217 94.42 41.54 0.15
C GLY A 217 93.55 40.93 1.26
N ASN A 218 92.96 41.77 2.11
CA ASN A 218 92.05 41.33 3.19
C ASN A 218 90.72 40.81 2.61
N GLU A 219 90.12 41.52 1.66
CA GLU A 219 88.90 41.08 0.98
C GLU A 219 89.15 39.81 0.13
N LEU A 220 90.37 39.63 -0.38
CA LEU A 220 90.76 38.42 -1.10
C LEU A 220 90.91 37.21 -0.17
N ALA A 221 91.36 37.40 1.08
CA ALA A 221 91.54 36.31 2.04
C ALA A 221 90.23 35.60 2.38
N ASP A 222 89.10 36.31 2.31
CA ASP A 222 87.76 35.74 2.50
C ASP A 222 87.38 34.74 1.40
N ILE A 223 88.03 34.79 0.23
CA ILE A 223 87.78 33.88 -0.91
C ILE A 223 88.33 32.48 -0.64
N ASP A 224 89.48 32.36 0.03
CA ASP A 224 90.12 31.07 0.33
C ASP A 224 89.28 30.21 1.28
N ASN A 225 88.46 30.84 2.12
CA ASN A 225 87.65 30.18 3.14
C ASN A 225 86.27 29.73 2.63
N ILE A 226 86.02 29.79 1.31
CA ILE A 226 84.72 29.45 0.74
C ILE A 226 84.52 27.93 0.66
N THR A 227 83.37 27.49 1.17
CA THR A 227 82.98 26.08 1.24
C THR A 227 81.69 25.85 0.47
N LEU A 228 81.82 25.74 -0.86
CA LEU A 228 80.68 25.37 -1.71
C LEU A 228 80.49 23.85 -1.70
N HIS A 229 79.36 23.39 -1.17
CA HIS A 229 78.94 21.99 -1.28
C HIS A 229 77.41 21.90 -1.26
N LEU A 230 76.87 20.87 -1.92
CA LEU A 230 75.47 20.47 -1.82
C LEU A 230 75.36 18.97 -1.55
N GLN A 231 74.46 18.63 -0.64
CA GLN A 231 73.97 17.26 -0.47
C GLN A 231 73.16 16.84 -1.71
N GLN A 232 73.32 15.58 -2.12
CA GLN A 232 72.84 15.07 -3.41
C GLN A 232 71.57 14.23 -3.30
N ASP A 233 71.30 13.65 -2.13
CA ASP A 233 70.16 12.80 -1.83
C ASP A 233 68.97 13.61 -1.31
N ILE A 234 67.84 13.55 -2.02
CA ILE A 234 66.61 14.27 -1.65
C ILE A 234 65.82 13.50 -0.59
N LEU A 235 65.83 12.17 -0.69
CA LEU A 235 65.19 11.24 0.24
C LEU A 235 66.24 10.40 0.97
N ASN A 236 65.92 9.99 2.20
CA ASN A 236 66.76 9.02 2.90
C ASN A 236 66.71 7.63 2.24
N SER A 237 67.73 6.81 2.48
CA SER A 237 67.86 5.46 1.89
C SER A 237 66.67 4.56 2.21
N ASP A 238 66.10 4.69 3.40
CA ASP A 238 64.96 3.87 3.84
C ASP A 238 63.67 4.21 3.07
N THR A 239 63.37 5.50 2.84
CA THR A 239 62.20 5.91 2.07
C THR A 239 62.38 5.57 0.59
N MET A 240 63.59 5.72 0.05
CA MET A 240 63.90 5.38 -1.35
C MET A 240 63.77 3.88 -1.62
N ASN A 241 64.28 3.03 -0.72
CA ASN A 241 64.13 1.57 -0.84
C ASN A 241 62.68 1.12 -0.71
N ALA A 242 61.90 1.76 0.16
CA ALA A 242 60.48 1.45 0.29
C ALA A 242 59.66 1.86 -0.94
N LEU A 243 59.90 3.06 -1.47
CA LEU A 243 59.26 3.54 -2.70
C LEU A 243 59.66 2.68 -3.91
N ASN A 244 60.94 2.31 -4.03
CA ASN A 244 61.41 1.41 -5.10
C ASN A 244 60.74 0.04 -4.99
N ARG A 245 60.63 -0.54 -3.79
CA ARG A 245 59.91 -1.82 -3.61
C ARG A 245 58.44 -1.73 -3.98
N LEU A 246 57.79 -0.58 -3.76
CA LEU A 246 56.39 -0.36 -4.15
C LEU A 246 56.27 -0.19 -5.68
N ALA A 247 57.21 0.53 -6.30
CA ALA A 247 57.21 0.84 -7.72
C ALA A 247 57.69 -0.30 -8.63
N GLU A 248 58.65 -1.10 -8.18
CA GLU A 248 59.20 -2.28 -8.88
C GLU A 248 58.31 -3.52 -8.73
N SER A 249 57.35 -3.50 -7.81
CA SER A 249 56.43 -4.61 -7.67
C SER A 249 55.45 -4.62 -8.85
N ASP A 250 55.35 -5.74 -9.56
CA ASP A 250 54.33 -6.02 -10.60
C ASP A 250 52.88 -5.96 -10.05
N VAL A 251 52.72 -5.54 -8.81
CA VAL A 251 51.47 -5.38 -8.07
C VAL A 251 50.58 -4.35 -8.75
N ALA A 252 51.11 -3.28 -9.36
CA ALA A 252 50.28 -2.36 -10.13
C ALA A 252 49.64 -3.03 -11.35
N GLU A 253 50.39 -3.83 -12.10
CA GLU A 253 49.90 -4.54 -13.30
C GLU A 253 48.91 -5.65 -12.92
N ILE A 254 49.22 -6.44 -11.89
CA ILE A 254 48.33 -7.47 -11.33
C ILE A 254 47.02 -6.87 -10.81
N PHE A 255 47.06 -5.70 -10.17
CA PHE A 255 45.87 -5.03 -9.65
C PHE A 255 45.05 -4.38 -10.78
N VAL A 256 45.68 -3.90 -11.85
CA VAL A 256 44.98 -3.44 -13.07
C VAL A 256 44.25 -4.61 -13.74
N GLU A 257 44.91 -5.76 -13.88
CA GLU A 257 44.30 -6.97 -14.44
C GLU A 257 43.15 -7.47 -13.55
N ALA A 258 43.35 -7.53 -12.23
CA ALA A 258 42.33 -7.89 -11.26
C ALA A 258 41.12 -6.93 -11.25
N LEU A 259 41.37 -5.62 -11.40
CA LEU A 259 40.31 -4.61 -11.47
C LEU A 259 39.53 -4.70 -12.79
N SER A 260 40.22 -4.98 -13.89
CA SER A 260 39.58 -5.23 -15.19
C SER A 260 38.68 -6.47 -15.13
N ASP A 261 39.21 -7.58 -14.62
CA ASP A 261 38.47 -8.83 -14.39
C ASP A 261 37.23 -8.59 -13.50
N PHE A 262 37.38 -7.76 -12.46
CA PHE A 262 36.27 -7.42 -11.57
C PHE A 262 35.21 -6.56 -12.25
N LYS A 263 35.63 -5.59 -13.08
CA LYS A 263 34.73 -4.71 -13.83
C LYS A 263 33.95 -5.49 -14.90
N ASP A 264 34.62 -6.43 -15.57
CA ASP A 264 33.98 -7.33 -16.51
C ASP A 264 32.99 -8.26 -15.79
N GLY A 265 33.35 -8.74 -14.61
CA GLY A 265 32.44 -9.48 -13.71
C GLY A 265 31.23 -8.66 -13.26
N GLU A 266 31.37 -7.36 -12.99
CA GLU A 266 30.27 -6.44 -12.66
C GLU A 266 29.31 -6.25 -13.85
N ILE A 267 29.85 -6.13 -15.06
CA ILE A 267 29.06 -6.03 -16.30
C ILE A 267 28.29 -7.32 -16.55
N GLU A 268 28.95 -8.48 -16.43
CA GLU A 268 28.30 -9.78 -16.60
C GLU A 268 27.22 -10.02 -15.53
N LEU A 269 27.49 -9.66 -14.27
CA LEU A 269 26.54 -9.75 -13.17
C LEU A 269 25.31 -8.86 -13.41
N ASN A 270 25.50 -7.59 -13.79
CA ASN A 270 24.39 -6.70 -14.12
C ASN A 270 23.58 -7.21 -15.32
N LYS A 271 24.25 -7.77 -16.33
CA LYS A 271 23.58 -8.37 -17.49
C LYS A 271 22.72 -9.57 -17.09
N LYS A 272 23.26 -10.48 -16.27
CA LYS A 272 22.51 -11.63 -15.73
C LYS A 272 21.32 -11.18 -14.86
N VAL A 273 21.50 -10.16 -14.02
CA VAL A 273 20.41 -9.58 -13.22
C VAL A 273 19.32 -8.97 -14.12
N GLN A 274 19.69 -8.26 -15.18
CA GLN A 274 18.73 -7.68 -16.15
C GLN A 274 17.99 -8.74 -16.98
N GLU A 275 18.67 -9.78 -17.44
CA GLU A 275 18.02 -10.89 -18.17
C GLU A 275 16.98 -11.60 -17.28
N LYS A 276 17.33 -11.79 -16.00
CA LYS A 276 16.43 -12.39 -15.01
C LYS A 276 15.28 -11.46 -14.60
N GLU A 277 15.52 -10.14 -14.53
CA GLU A 277 14.47 -9.13 -14.37
C GLU A 277 13.45 -9.21 -15.50
N GLN A 278 13.89 -9.35 -16.75
CA GLN A 278 12.99 -9.46 -17.90
C GLN A 278 12.12 -10.75 -17.84
N ALA A 279 12.67 -11.86 -17.36
CA ALA A 279 11.91 -13.09 -17.15
C ALA A 279 10.83 -12.93 -16.06
N ILE A 280 11.16 -12.26 -14.96
CA ILE A 280 10.21 -11.96 -13.88
C ILE A 280 9.10 -11.02 -14.37
N GLN A 281 9.45 -9.96 -15.11
CA GLN A 281 8.48 -9.04 -15.73
C GLN A 281 7.50 -9.75 -16.67
N THR A 282 7.98 -10.73 -17.43
CA THR A 282 7.15 -11.52 -18.34
C THR A 282 6.16 -12.38 -17.55
N SER A 283 6.64 -13.06 -16.50
CA SER A 283 5.78 -13.85 -15.60
C SER A 283 4.69 -12.98 -14.94
N ILE A 284 5.06 -11.78 -14.45
CA ILE A 284 4.10 -10.85 -13.82
C ILE A 284 3.04 -10.37 -14.81
N LYS A 285 3.39 -10.16 -16.08
CA LYS A 285 2.43 -9.78 -17.13
C LYS A 285 1.43 -10.89 -17.44
N GLU A 286 1.88 -12.14 -17.51
CA GLU A 286 1.01 -13.30 -17.69
C GLU A 286 0.01 -13.40 -16.53
N ILE A 287 0.51 -13.29 -15.31
CA ILE A 287 -0.30 -13.24 -14.09
C ILE A 287 -1.34 -12.12 -14.15
N HIS A 288 -0.94 -10.92 -14.55
CA HIS A 288 -1.85 -9.77 -14.66
C HIS A 288 -2.98 -10.04 -15.66
N HIS A 289 -2.66 -10.62 -16.83
CA HIS A 289 -3.67 -10.99 -17.82
C HIS A 289 -4.65 -12.05 -17.30
N ASP A 290 -4.16 -13.04 -16.57
CA ASP A 290 -5.02 -14.07 -15.98
C ASP A 290 -5.94 -13.49 -14.91
N LEU A 291 -5.43 -12.63 -14.03
CA LEU A 291 -6.23 -11.93 -13.03
C LEU A 291 -7.28 -11.01 -13.67
N LEU A 292 -6.93 -10.30 -14.74
CA LEU A 292 -7.85 -9.47 -15.51
C LEU A 292 -8.98 -10.31 -16.11
N ARG A 293 -8.64 -11.44 -16.73
CA ARG A 293 -9.61 -12.38 -17.31
C ARG A 293 -10.57 -12.92 -16.24
N ILE A 294 -10.06 -13.28 -15.06
CA ILE A 294 -10.89 -13.75 -13.96
C ILE A 294 -11.79 -12.63 -13.45
N ALA A 295 -11.25 -11.42 -13.23
CA ALA A 295 -12.02 -10.26 -12.80
C ALA A 295 -13.14 -9.91 -13.78
N ASP A 296 -12.88 -9.91 -15.09
CA ASP A 296 -13.90 -9.67 -16.11
C ASP A 296 -14.94 -10.79 -16.19
N THR A 297 -14.53 -12.06 -16.03
CA THR A 297 -15.46 -13.19 -15.98
C THR A 297 -16.40 -13.08 -14.77
N LEU A 298 -15.87 -12.75 -13.59
CA LEU A 298 -16.68 -12.54 -12.39
C LEU A 298 -17.58 -11.30 -12.53
N SER A 299 -17.03 -10.18 -13.02
CA SER A 299 -17.74 -8.92 -13.23
C SER A 299 -18.91 -9.08 -14.21
N THR A 300 -18.70 -9.77 -15.33
CA THR A 300 -19.76 -10.03 -16.32
C THR A 300 -20.88 -10.89 -15.75
N GLN A 301 -20.55 -11.91 -14.96
CA GLN A 301 -21.54 -12.79 -14.32
C GLN A 301 -22.34 -12.07 -13.23
N ILE A 302 -21.69 -11.27 -12.38
CA ILE A 302 -22.38 -10.42 -11.38
C ILE A 302 -23.31 -9.43 -12.09
N ARG A 303 -22.87 -8.84 -13.21
CA ARG A 303 -23.69 -7.93 -14.02
C ARG A 303 -24.97 -8.57 -14.56
N GLN A 304 -25.00 -9.88 -14.80
CA GLN A 304 -26.20 -10.61 -15.23
C GLN A 304 -27.33 -10.61 -14.20
N ILE A 305 -27.05 -10.34 -12.92
CA ILE A 305 -28.10 -10.16 -11.91
C ILE A 305 -28.82 -8.83 -12.21
N LYS A 306 -30.06 -8.86 -12.70
CA LYS A 306 -30.85 -7.66 -13.06
C LYS A 306 -31.83 -7.30 -11.92
N PRO A 307 -31.44 -6.51 -10.89
CA PRO A 307 -32.35 -6.09 -9.83
C PRO A 307 -33.50 -5.21 -10.34
N GLU A 308 -33.31 -4.54 -11.47
CA GLU A 308 -34.33 -3.74 -12.17
C GLU A 308 -35.55 -4.57 -12.57
N LEU A 309 -35.35 -5.84 -12.94
CA LEU A 309 -36.45 -6.72 -13.30
C LEU A 309 -37.33 -7.03 -12.08
N LEU A 310 -36.71 -7.26 -10.92
CA LEU A 310 -37.42 -7.45 -9.66
C LEU A 310 -38.22 -6.18 -9.28
N HIS A 311 -37.64 -5.00 -9.53
CA HIS A 311 -38.32 -3.72 -9.33
C HIS A 311 -39.53 -3.55 -10.27
N ASN A 312 -39.41 -3.99 -11.53
CA ASN A 312 -40.51 -3.97 -12.49
C ASN A 312 -41.65 -4.90 -12.08
N VAL A 313 -41.34 -6.13 -11.62
CA VAL A 313 -42.33 -7.07 -11.08
C VAL A 313 -43.01 -6.47 -9.85
N LEU A 314 -42.24 -5.90 -8.92
CA LEU A 314 -42.78 -5.23 -7.74
C LEU A 314 -43.77 -4.12 -8.13
N LYS A 315 -43.40 -3.29 -9.10
CA LYS A 315 -44.25 -2.19 -9.60
C LYS A 315 -45.49 -2.70 -10.35
N GLN A 316 -45.41 -3.84 -11.03
CA GLN A 316 -46.53 -4.46 -11.74
C GLN A 316 -47.58 -5.02 -10.77
N TYR A 317 -47.17 -5.73 -9.72
CA TYR A 317 -48.09 -6.38 -8.78
C TYR A 317 -48.48 -5.47 -7.60
N MET A 318 -47.54 -4.68 -7.09
CA MET A 318 -47.74 -3.78 -5.93
C MET A 318 -47.64 -2.30 -6.30
N GLY A 319 -48.02 -1.96 -7.54
CA GLY A 319 -48.04 -0.59 -8.05
C GLY A 319 -49.19 0.26 -7.52
N ALA A 320 -49.62 1.26 -8.31
CA ALA A 320 -50.58 2.28 -7.88
C ALA A 320 -51.93 1.72 -7.37
N ASN A 321 -52.39 0.59 -7.90
CA ASN A 321 -53.67 -0.01 -7.51
C ASN A 321 -53.60 -0.79 -6.19
N TYR A 322 -52.41 -1.17 -5.73
CA TYR A 322 -52.25 -2.01 -4.54
C TYR A 322 -52.69 -1.28 -3.27
N HIS A 323 -52.28 -0.02 -3.10
CA HIS A 323 -52.72 0.78 -1.94
C HIS A 323 -54.24 0.95 -1.91
N ASN A 324 -54.88 1.16 -3.07
CA ASN A 324 -56.34 1.22 -3.17
C ASN A 324 -56.99 -0.11 -2.77
N ILE A 325 -56.44 -1.25 -3.21
CA ILE A 325 -56.94 -2.59 -2.84
C ILE A 325 -56.82 -2.79 -1.32
N VAL A 326 -55.69 -2.45 -0.70
CA VAL A 326 -55.50 -2.55 0.75
C VAL A 326 -56.54 -1.71 1.48
N GLN A 327 -56.76 -0.46 1.08
CA GLN A 327 -57.81 0.39 1.66
C GLN A 327 -59.21 -0.22 1.53
N TYR A 328 -59.58 -0.75 0.35
CA TYR A 328 -60.89 -1.40 0.16
C TYR A 328 -61.05 -2.64 1.05
N THR A 329 -60.00 -3.45 1.20
CA THR A 329 -60.05 -4.61 2.10
C THR A 329 -60.23 -4.21 3.56
N TRP A 330 -59.62 -3.09 3.98
CA TRP A 330 -59.81 -2.54 5.31
C TRP A 330 -61.25 -2.03 5.53
N TYR A 331 -61.80 -1.27 4.59
CA TYR A 331 -63.21 -0.83 4.67
C TYR A 331 -64.20 -1.99 4.72
N ALA A 332 -63.93 -3.07 3.97
CA ALA A 332 -64.75 -4.29 3.99
C ALA A 332 -64.70 -4.96 5.38
N SER A 333 -63.52 -5.05 5.98
CA SER A 333 -63.33 -5.60 7.32
C SER A 333 -63.98 -4.73 8.41
N LEU A 334 -63.84 -3.40 8.32
CA LEU A 334 -64.48 -2.45 9.23
C LEU A 334 -66.01 -2.55 9.16
N THR A 335 -66.56 -2.69 7.95
CA THR A 335 -68.01 -2.91 7.73
C THR A 335 -68.48 -4.19 8.41
N LEU A 336 -67.72 -5.27 8.27
CA LEU A 336 -68.02 -6.55 8.90
C LEU A 336 -67.97 -6.43 10.44
N CYS A 337 -66.96 -5.77 11.00
CA CYS A 337 -66.87 -5.49 12.43
C CYS A 337 -68.05 -4.65 12.94
N ALA A 338 -68.53 -3.68 12.16
CA ALA A 338 -69.70 -2.86 12.50
C ALA A 338 -70.98 -3.70 12.58
N ILE A 339 -71.18 -4.65 11.65
CA ILE A 339 -72.33 -5.57 11.66
C ILE A 339 -72.31 -6.45 12.92
N PHE A 340 -71.16 -7.01 13.30
CA PHE A 340 -71.06 -7.78 14.54
C PHE A 340 -71.25 -6.93 15.79
N SER A 341 -70.71 -5.72 15.82
CA SER A 341 -70.91 -4.77 16.92
C SER A 341 -72.38 -4.42 17.09
N LEU A 342 -73.11 -4.23 15.99
CA LEU A 342 -74.55 -3.98 16.00
C LEU A 342 -75.32 -5.18 16.60
N LYS A 343 -74.98 -6.41 16.19
CA LYS A 343 -75.57 -7.64 16.77
C LYS A 343 -75.36 -7.68 18.28
N VAL A 344 -74.13 -7.48 18.74
CA VAL A 344 -73.77 -7.46 20.16
C VAL A 344 -74.55 -6.40 20.92
N LEU A 345 -74.68 -5.20 20.35
CA LEU A 345 -75.41 -4.08 20.95
C LEU A 345 -76.90 -4.41 21.17
N TYR A 346 -77.56 -5.07 20.22
CA TYR A 346 -78.94 -5.54 20.40
C TYR A 346 -79.08 -6.52 21.58
N PHE A 347 -78.18 -7.50 21.70
CA PHE A 347 -78.21 -8.47 22.79
C PHE A 347 -77.82 -7.85 24.14
N LEU A 348 -76.89 -6.90 24.16
CA LEU A 348 -76.48 -6.17 25.36
C LEU A 348 -77.62 -5.30 25.88
N PHE A 349 -78.29 -4.52 25.02
CA PHE A 349 -79.47 -3.77 25.43
C PHE A 349 -80.60 -4.70 25.89
N ALA A 350 -80.82 -5.80 25.18
CA ALA A 350 -81.83 -6.78 25.58
C ALA A 350 -81.53 -7.38 26.97
N LEU A 351 -80.27 -7.67 27.29
CA LEU A 351 -79.82 -8.09 28.63
C LEU A 351 -80.01 -6.99 29.68
N CYS A 352 -79.65 -5.74 29.38
CA CYS A 352 -79.84 -4.61 30.31
C CYS A 352 -81.31 -4.42 30.69
N TYR A 353 -82.21 -4.38 29.70
CA TYR A 353 -83.66 -4.31 29.95
C TYR A 353 -84.22 -5.63 30.54
N GLY A 354 -83.57 -6.77 30.28
CA GLY A 354 -83.94 -8.07 30.82
C GLY A 354 -83.58 -8.26 32.29
N CYS A 355 -82.43 -7.77 32.73
CA CYS A 355 -81.94 -7.88 34.11
C CYS A 355 -82.44 -6.73 34.99
N PHE A 356 -82.33 -5.48 34.51
CA PHE A 356 -82.64 -4.27 35.27
C PHE A 356 -84.02 -3.69 34.98
N GLY A 357 -84.71 -4.15 33.93
CA GLY A 357 -86.02 -3.60 33.56
C GLY A 357 -87.10 -3.88 34.60
N ARG A 358 -88.03 -2.94 34.74
CA ARG A 358 -89.22 -3.08 35.59
C ARG A 358 -90.25 -3.99 34.91
N ARG A 359 -91.05 -4.71 35.71
CA ARG A 359 -92.22 -5.45 35.21
C ARG A 359 -93.23 -4.45 34.62
N SER A 360 -93.81 -4.76 33.46
CA SER A 360 -94.83 -3.91 32.84
C SER A 360 -96.05 -3.83 33.76
N ASN A 361 -96.35 -2.64 34.25
CA ASN A 361 -97.61 -2.31 34.91
C ASN A 361 -98.40 -1.41 33.96
N ASP A 362 -99.72 -1.48 34.01
CA ASP A 362 -100.68 -0.81 33.12
C ASP A 362 -100.60 0.75 33.10
N PHE A 363 -99.70 1.33 33.90
CA PHE A 363 -99.46 2.77 33.97
C PHE A 363 -98.34 3.21 33.01
N ARG A 364 -98.73 4.13 32.13
CA ARG A 364 -98.08 4.73 30.96
C ARG A 364 -96.77 5.49 31.24
N ASN A 365 -95.77 4.82 31.82
CA ASN A 365 -94.38 5.27 31.88
C ASN A 365 -93.49 4.20 31.23
N ASP A 366 -93.23 4.35 29.93
CA ASP A 366 -92.70 3.31 29.02
C ASP A 366 -91.17 3.21 28.96
N CYS A 367 -90.44 3.91 29.85
CA CYS A 367 -88.99 3.80 29.90
C CYS A 367 -88.55 2.59 30.75
N CYS A 368 -87.61 1.78 30.24
CA CYS A 368 -86.97 0.67 30.94
C CYS A 368 -87.90 -0.50 31.37
N VAL A 369 -88.75 -0.97 30.47
CA VAL A 369 -89.66 -2.11 30.71
C VAL A 369 -89.08 -3.43 30.21
N ARG A 370 -89.28 -4.53 30.95
CA ARG A 370 -88.84 -5.90 30.55
C ARG A 370 -89.41 -6.35 29.21
N THR A 371 -90.60 -5.86 28.84
CA THR A 371 -91.25 -6.14 27.56
C THR A 371 -90.44 -5.58 26.38
N THR A 372 -89.84 -4.40 26.53
CA THR A 372 -88.93 -3.80 25.54
C THR A 372 -87.68 -4.66 25.35
N GLY A 373 -87.08 -5.15 26.43
CA GLY A 373 -85.96 -6.10 26.37
C GLY A 373 -86.30 -7.40 25.64
N SER A 374 -87.50 -7.96 25.87
CA SER A 374 -87.96 -9.16 25.15
C SER A 374 -88.15 -8.90 23.65
N LYS A 375 -88.64 -7.71 23.25
CA LYS A 375 -88.75 -7.34 21.83
C LYS A 375 -87.39 -7.16 21.18
N LEU A 376 -86.42 -6.57 21.90
CA LEU A 376 -85.04 -6.45 21.44
C LEU A 376 -84.35 -7.81 21.31
N PHE A 377 -84.60 -8.77 22.23
CA PHE A 377 -84.12 -10.15 22.07
C PHE A 377 -84.65 -10.81 20.81
N VAL A 378 -85.95 -10.68 20.53
CA VAL A 378 -86.55 -11.25 19.32
C VAL A 378 -85.95 -10.61 18.07
N CYS A 379 -85.76 -9.28 18.06
CA CYS A 379 -85.11 -8.57 16.97
C CYS A 379 -83.67 -9.03 16.76
N GLY A 380 -82.88 -9.15 17.84
CA GLY A 380 -81.51 -9.66 17.81
C GLY A 380 -81.42 -11.11 17.33
N ILE A 381 -82.36 -11.97 17.71
CA ILE A 381 -82.44 -13.36 17.23
C ILE A 381 -82.72 -13.40 15.72
N TRP A 382 -83.67 -12.61 15.21
CA TRP A 382 -83.94 -12.53 13.77
C TRP A 382 -82.75 -11.99 12.98
N LEU A 383 -82.10 -10.94 13.50
CA LEU A 383 -80.88 -10.40 12.92
C LEU A 383 -79.76 -11.46 12.92
N ALA A 384 -79.61 -12.23 13.99
CA ALA A 384 -78.65 -13.32 14.06
C ALA A 384 -78.96 -14.44 13.05
N ILE A 385 -80.22 -14.87 12.90
CA ILE A 385 -80.60 -15.94 11.96
C ILE A 385 -80.35 -15.56 10.51
N ILE A 386 -80.60 -14.29 10.15
CA ILE A 386 -80.36 -13.77 8.80
C ILE A 386 -78.85 -13.66 8.54
N LEU A 387 -78.07 -13.18 9.50
CA LEU A 387 -76.63 -12.99 9.35
C LEU A 387 -75.82 -14.29 9.50
N LEU A 388 -76.29 -15.27 10.28
CA LEU A 388 -75.58 -16.51 10.56
C LEU A 388 -75.12 -17.27 9.29
N PRO A 389 -75.97 -17.52 8.27
CA PRO A 389 -75.51 -18.20 7.05
C PRO A 389 -74.52 -17.36 6.25
N VAL A 390 -74.68 -16.04 6.23
CA VAL A 390 -73.75 -15.12 5.55
C VAL A 390 -72.38 -15.14 6.23
N ILE A 391 -72.36 -15.04 7.56
CA ILE A 391 -71.14 -15.10 8.36
C ILE A 391 -70.47 -16.46 8.24
N ALA A 392 -71.23 -17.56 8.26
CA ALA A 392 -70.69 -18.91 8.11
C ALA A 392 -70.03 -19.08 6.73
N ALA A 393 -70.67 -18.61 5.65
CA ALA A 393 -70.12 -18.64 4.30
C ALA A 393 -68.85 -17.77 4.16
N LEU A 394 -68.85 -16.58 4.75
CA LEU A 394 -67.68 -15.70 4.78
C LEU A 394 -66.53 -16.33 5.58
N THR A 395 -66.82 -16.91 6.74
CA THR A 395 -65.82 -17.58 7.59
C THR A 395 -65.23 -18.80 6.88
N ALA A 396 -66.06 -19.62 6.22
CA ALA A 396 -65.58 -20.75 5.44
C ALA A 396 -64.68 -20.30 4.28
N SER A 397 -65.06 -19.24 3.56
CA SER A 397 -64.25 -18.66 2.49
C SER A 397 -62.91 -18.11 3.00
N LEU A 398 -62.93 -17.33 4.08
CA LEU A 398 -61.74 -16.75 4.69
C LEU A 398 -60.83 -17.81 5.31
N LEU A 399 -61.38 -18.88 5.89
CA LEU A 399 -60.60 -20.01 6.38
C LEU A 399 -59.91 -20.75 5.22
N LEU A 400 -60.61 -20.99 4.11
CA LEU A 400 -60.00 -21.63 2.94
C LEU A 400 -58.86 -20.77 2.37
N ILE A 401 -59.09 -19.46 2.20
CA ILE A 401 -58.07 -18.54 1.68
C ILE A 401 -56.92 -18.39 2.69
N GLY A 402 -57.23 -18.15 3.96
CA GLY A 402 -56.26 -17.88 5.02
C GLY A 402 -55.41 -19.10 5.37
N VAL A 403 -56.01 -20.29 5.48
CA VAL A 403 -55.26 -21.54 5.72
C VAL A 403 -54.36 -21.84 4.54
N ASN A 404 -54.82 -21.65 3.31
CA ASN A 404 -53.96 -21.84 2.14
C ASN A 404 -52.83 -20.80 2.08
N ALA A 405 -53.13 -19.52 2.32
CA ALA A 405 -52.12 -18.45 2.35
C ALA A 405 -51.06 -18.70 3.44
N TYR A 406 -51.50 -19.09 4.65
CA TYR A 406 -50.61 -19.42 5.75
C TYR A 406 -49.81 -20.69 5.46
N SER A 407 -50.46 -21.76 5.00
CA SER A 407 -49.83 -23.06 4.79
C SER A 407 -48.86 -23.07 3.60
N LEU A 408 -49.18 -22.36 2.51
CA LEU A 408 -48.35 -22.33 1.30
C LEU A 408 -47.31 -21.21 1.32
N GLY A 409 -47.63 -20.08 1.96
CA GLY A 409 -46.77 -18.90 1.99
C GLY A 409 -46.05 -18.74 3.33
N CYS A 410 -46.79 -18.38 4.38
CA CYS A 410 -46.18 -17.95 5.64
C CYS A 410 -45.42 -19.06 6.37
N TRP A 411 -46.00 -20.26 6.47
CA TRP A 411 -45.42 -21.36 7.24
C TRP A 411 -44.11 -21.90 6.65
N PRO A 412 -43.98 -22.07 5.32
CA PRO A 412 -42.69 -22.42 4.72
C PRO A 412 -41.64 -21.31 4.83
N LEU A 413 -42.04 -20.05 4.95
CA LEU A 413 -41.11 -18.92 5.15
C LEU A 413 -40.66 -18.78 6.62
N ASP A 414 -41.55 -19.07 7.57
CA ASP A 414 -41.28 -19.00 9.01
C ASP A 414 -40.38 -20.18 9.47
N ASP A 415 -40.71 -21.40 9.03
CA ASP A 415 -39.95 -22.62 9.35
C ASP A 415 -39.72 -23.52 8.13
N PRO A 416 -38.69 -23.21 7.29
CA PRO A 416 -38.45 -23.91 6.02
C PRO A 416 -37.99 -25.37 6.18
N PHE A 417 -37.63 -25.79 7.40
CA PHE A 417 -37.17 -27.15 7.72
C PHE A 417 -38.28 -28.08 8.20
N SER A 418 -39.42 -27.55 8.66
CA SER A 418 -40.51 -28.34 9.21
C SER A 418 -41.35 -29.08 8.15
N ARG A 419 -41.44 -28.50 6.93
CA ARG A 419 -42.29 -28.97 5.83
C ARG A 419 -41.57 -28.81 4.47
N PRO A 420 -40.51 -29.59 4.17
CA PRO A 420 -39.78 -29.46 2.91
C PRO A 420 -40.67 -29.71 1.68
N ASP A 421 -41.67 -30.58 1.81
CA ASP A 421 -42.61 -30.93 0.75
C ASP A 421 -43.47 -29.74 0.28
N MET A 422 -43.91 -28.90 1.22
CA MET A 422 -44.77 -27.74 0.91
C MET A 422 -43.98 -26.66 0.18
N LEU A 423 -42.72 -26.48 0.54
CA LEU A 423 -41.81 -25.56 -0.12
C LEU A 423 -41.53 -26.04 -1.56
N SER A 424 -41.29 -27.35 -1.76
CA SER A 424 -41.12 -27.91 -3.11
C SER A 424 -42.38 -27.80 -4.00
N PHE A 425 -43.57 -27.86 -3.40
CA PHE A 425 -44.83 -27.64 -4.11
C PHE A 425 -45.01 -26.16 -4.50
N SER A 426 -44.68 -25.24 -3.58
CA SER A 426 -44.69 -23.80 -3.86
C SER A 426 -43.73 -23.43 -5.00
N GLU A 427 -42.57 -24.11 -5.09
CA GLU A 427 -41.62 -23.95 -6.18
C GLU A 427 -42.17 -24.45 -7.50
N ARG A 428 -42.75 -25.66 -7.55
CA ARG A 428 -43.38 -26.18 -8.78
C ARG A 428 -44.52 -25.29 -9.26
N MET A 429 -45.29 -24.72 -8.33
CA MET A 429 -46.39 -23.81 -8.66
C MET A 429 -45.86 -22.46 -9.15
N PHE A 430 -44.81 -21.94 -8.51
CA PHE A 430 -44.13 -20.73 -8.95
C PHE A 430 -43.46 -20.92 -10.31
N ASP A 431 -42.86 -22.08 -10.57
CA ASP A 431 -42.24 -22.45 -11.84
C ASP A 431 -43.27 -22.59 -12.96
N ALA A 432 -44.41 -23.25 -12.69
CA ALA A 432 -45.50 -23.36 -13.64
C ALA A 432 -46.15 -22.00 -13.94
N TRP A 433 -46.22 -21.11 -12.95
CA TRP A 433 -46.69 -19.74 -13.11
C TRP A 433 -45.69 -18.87 -13.88
N ARG A 434 -44.39 -18.99 -13.58
CA ARG A 434 -43.26 -18.34 -14.27
C ARG A 434 -43.23 -18.68 -15.76
N ASN A 435 -43.40 -19.95 -16.09
CA ASN A 435 -43.37 -20.46 -17.47
C ASN A 435 -44.51 -19.90 -18.36
N LYS A 436 -45.52 -19.23 -17.78
CA LYS A 436 -46.64 -18.61 -18.50
C LYS A 436 -46.53 -17.10 -18.67
N GLN A 437 -45.63 -16.43 -17.97
CA GLN A 437 -45.65 -14.96 -17.85
C GLN A 437 -44.28 -14.27 -17.98
N ILE A 438 -43.17 -15.01 -17.90
CA ILE A 438 -41.81 -14.47 -17.92
C ILE A 438 -40.96 -15.33 -18.86
N GLU A 439 -41.19 -15.22 -20.17
CA GLU A 439 -40.47 -16.04 -21.16
C GLU A 439 -39.11 -15.44 -21.56
N GLU A 440 -38.81 -14.19 -21.24
CA GLU A 440 -37.51 -13.61 -21.58
C GLU A 440 -37.01 -12.74 -20.42
N ASP A 441 -35.69 -12.75 -20.21
CA ASP A 441 -34.92 -11.84 -19.36
C ASP A 441 -34.66 -12.14 -17.87
N LEU A 442 -35.23 -13.18 -17.27
CA LEU A 442 -34.74 -13.66 -15.97
C LEU A 442 -33.46 -14.49 -16.20
N SER A 443 -32.31 -13.93 -15.80
CA SER A 443 -30.97 -14.51 -15.95
C SER A 443 -30.94 -16.03 -15.75
N PRO A 444 -30.13 -16.79 -16.53
CA PRO A 444 -29.94 -18.23 -16.32
C PRO A 444 -29.48 -18.59 -14.89
N LEU A 445 -28.98 -17.63 -14.12
CA LEU A 445 -28.67 -17.78 -12.69
C LEU A 445 -29.91 -18.06 -11.82
N MET A 446 -31.06 -17.43 -12.12
CA MET A 446 -32.34 -17.64 -11.41
C MET A 446 -33.08 -18.90 -11.89
N ASN A 447 -32.73 -19.46 -13.04
CA ASN A 447 -33.31 -20.72 -13.52
C ASN A 447 -32.69 -21.96 -12.86
N GLN A 448 -31.51 -21.82 -12.25
CA GLN A 448 -30.83 -22.91 -11.52
C GLN A 448 -31.03 -22.85 -10.00
N LEU A 449 -31.40 -21.69 -9.46
CA LEU A 449 -31.62 -21.52 -8.02
C LEU A 449 -33.09 -21.67 -7.63
N SER A 450 -33.37 -22.71 -6.86
CA SER A 450 -34.65 -22.94 -6.22
C SER A 450 -34.80 -21.96 -5.03
N LEU A 451 -35.85 -21.14 -5.00
CA LEU A 451 -36.10 -20.14 -3.95
C LEU A 451 -36.07 -20.76 -2.54
N ALA A 452 -36.50 -22.00 -2.40
CA ALA A 452 -36.45 -22.78 -1.17
C ALA A 452 -35.04 -22.93 -0.62
N ASN A 453 -34.09 -23.25 -1.49
CA ASN A 453 -32.70 -23.44 -1.10
C ASN A 453 -32.05 -22.11 -0.71
N VAL A 454 -32.41 -21.01 -1.40
CA VAL A 454 -31.97 -19.66 -0.99
C VAL A 454 -32.43 -19.34 0.42
N ILE A 455 -33.71 -19.55 0.72
CA ILE A 455 -34.30 -19.25 2.02
C ILE A 455 -33.67 -20.15 3.10
N ARG A 456 -33.56 -21.46 2.86
CA ARG A 456 -32.95 -22.41 3.81
C ARG A 456 -31.48 -22.08 4.10
N SER A 457 -30.71 -21.75 3.07
CA SER A 457 -29.31 -21.40 3.22
C SER A 457 -29.13 -20.05 3.93
N CYS A 458 -29.98 -19.07 3.67
CA CYS A 458 -30.03 -17.81 4.42
C CYS A 458 -30.29 -18.07 5.91
N MET A 459 -31.27 -18.92 6.24
CA MET A 459 -31.57 -19.32 7.63
C MET A 459 -30.45 -20.12 8.31
N ARG A 460 -29.54 -20.72 7.54
CA ARG A 460 -28.32 -21.39 8.04
C ARG A 460 -27.13 -20.45 8.16
N ASN A 461 -27.32 -19.14 7.97
CA ASN A 461 -26.25 -18.15 7.88
C ASN A 461 -25.19 -18.50 6.82
N GLU A 462 -25.58 -19.17 5.73
CA GLU A 462 -24.68 -19.43 4.61
C GLU A 462 -24.43 -18.12 3.85
N THR A 463 -23.20 -17.94 3.35
CA THR A 463 -22.85 -16.75 2.59
C THR A 463 -23.52 -16.76 1.22
N LEU A 464 -23.75 -15.59 0.65
CA LEU A 464 -24.33 -15.44 -0.69
C LEU A 464 -23.51 -16.22 -1.75
N TYR A 465 -22.20 -16.31 -1.56
CA TYR A 465 -21.30 -17.11 -2.40
C TYR A 465 -21.63 -18.61 -2.36
N HIS A 466 -21.97 -19.16 -1.20
CA HIS A 466 -22.38 -20.56 -1.07
C HIS A 466 -23.79 -20.79 -1.65
N ILE A 467 -24.72 -19.86 -1.38
CA ILE A 467 -26.12 -19.91 -1.85
C ILE A 467 -26.22 -19.97 -3.37
N PHE A 468 -25.47 -19.09 -4.05
CA PHE A 468 -25.44 -19.05 -5.52
C PHE A 468 -24.50 -20.08 -6.13
N ALA A 469 -24.00 -21.02 -5.32
CA ALA A 469 -22.95 -21.97 -5.69
C ALA A 469 -21.79 -21.31 -6.44
N MET A 470 -21.49 -20.05 -6.08
CA MET A 470 -20.44 -19.27 -6.73
C MET A 470 -19.09 -19.94 -6.52
N ASP A 471 -18.89 -20.57 -5.37
CA ASP A 471 -17.69 -21.33 -5.09
C ASP A 471 -17.54 -22.57 -6.00
N ASN A 472 -18.62 -23.30 -6.27
CA ASN A 472 -18.58 -24.53 -7.07
C ASN A 472 -18.57 -24.24 -8.59
N LYS A 473 -19.15 -23.12 -9.01
CA LYS A 473 -19.22 -22.70 -10.42
C LYS A 473 -18.03 -21.85 -10.86
N TYR A 474 -17.54 -21.00 -9.97
CA TYR A 474 -16.45 -20.07 -10.25
C TYR A 474 -15.17 -20.43 -9.52
N HIS A 475 -15.18 -21.55 -8.79
CA HIS A 475 -14.02 -22.08 -8.10
C HIS A 475 -13.35 -21.00 -7.25
N LEU A 476 -14.09 -20.39 -6.32
CA LEU A 476 -13.57 -19.27 -5.52
C LEU A 476 -12.45 -19.73 -4.57
N TYR A 477 -12.53 -20.97 -4.07
CA TYR A 477 -11.42 -21.65 -3.43
C TYR A 477 -10.23 -21.82 -4.38
N ASP A 478 -10.48 -22.19 -5.64
CA ASP A 478 -9.39 -22.22 -6.63
C ASP A 478 -8.87 -20.83 -6.88
N LEU A 479 -9.64 -19.75 -6.78
CA LEU A 479 -9.13 -18.37 -6.88
C LEU A 479 -8.15 -18.03 -5.76
N ARG A 480 -8.42 -18.49 -4.53
CA ARG A 480 -7.49 -18.34 -3.40
C ARG A 480 -6.27 -19.23 -3.57
N GLN A 481 -6.46 -20.47 -4.00
CA GLN A 481 -5.39 -21.43 -4.24
C GLN A 481 -4.54 -21.05 -5.46
N TYR A 482 -5.15 -20.50 -6.49
CA TYR A 482 -4.57 -19.98 -7.72
C TYR A 482 -3.82 -18.70 -7.43
N GLY A 483 -4.39 -17.79 -6.62
CA GLY A 483 -3.67 -16.64 -6.09
C GLY A 483 -2.42 -17.09 -5.33
N LYS A 484 -2.54 -18.09 -4.45
CA LYS A 484 -1.41 -18.68 -3.74
C LYS A 484 -0.40 -19.33 -4.70
N GLU A 485 -0.85 -20.12 -5.67
CA GLU A 485 0.00 -20.77 -6.66
C GLU A 485 0.72 -19.74 -7.53
N LEU A 486 0.08 -18.62 -7.85
CA LEU A 486 0.67 -17.47 -8.53
C LEU A 486 1.80 -16.85 -7.71
N TYR A 487 1.57 -16.63 -6.42
CA TYR A 487 2.59 -16.11 -5.52
C TYR A 487 3.74 -17.11 -5.32
N ASP A 488 3.42 -18.39 -5.12
CA ASP A 488 4.41 -19.47 -4.97
C ASP A 488 5.24 -19.62 -6.27
N ARG A 489 4.60 -19.52 -7.45
CA ARG A 489 5.27 -19.53 -8.76
C ARG A 489 6.14 -18.29 -8.95
N LEU A 490 5.67 -17.12 -8.54
CA LEU A 490 6.46 -15.89 -8.57
C LEU A 490 7.68 -16.01 -7.64
N GLU A 491 7.50 -16.55 -6.43
CA GLU A 491 8.58 -16.78 -5.47
C GLU A 491 9.61 -17.79 -6.01
N LEU A 492 9.16 -18.91 -6.58
CA LEU A 492 10.02 -19.91 -7.22
C LEU A 492 10.74 -19.32 -8.43
N ASN A 493 10.05 -18.57 -9.28
CA ASN A 493 10.68 -17.91 -10.43
C ASN A 493 11.72 -16.89 -9.99
N ILE A 494 11.50 -16.15 -8.89
CA ILE A 494 12.49 -15.25 -8.30
C ILE A 494 13.66 -16.07 -7.73
N GLN A 495 13.42 -17.12 -6.95
CA GLN A 495 14.48 -17.95 -6.38
C GLN A 495 15.34 -18.61 -7.46
N ASP A 496 14.72 -19.25 -8.45
CA ASP A 496 15.38 -19.88 -9.59
C ASP A 496 16.17 -18.83 -10.39
N ALA A 497 15.55 -17.68 -10.67
CA ALA A 497 16.18 -16.59 -11.38
C ALA A 497 17.47 -16.10 -10.72
N PHE A 498 17.52 -16.06 -9.38
CA PHE A 498 18.69 -15.57 -8.64
C PHE A 498 19.63 -16.68 -8.13
N SER A 499 19.26 -17.97 -8.25
CA SER A 499 20.07 -19.10 -7.76
C SER A 499 21.34 -19.37 -8.57
N ASP A 500 21.32 -19.10 -9.88
CA ASP A 500 22.44 -19.36 -10.80
C ASP A 500 23.51 -18.25 -10.81
N ILE A 501 23.33 -17.19 -10.02
CA ILE A 501 24.30 -16.11 -9.91
C ILE A 501 25.47 -16.56 -9.02
N SER A 502 26.32 -17.42 -9.57
CA SER A 502 27.62 -17.76 -9.00
C SER A 502 28.68 -16.80 -9.55
N LEU A 503 29.42 -16.16 -8.64
CA LEU A 503 30.65 -15.45 -9.01
C LEU A 503 31.70 -16.49 -9.39
N SER A 504 32.18 -16.42 -10.64
CA SER A 504 33.11 -17.39 -11.23
C SER A 504 34.50 -17.41 -10.60
N LYS A 505 34.86 -16.44 -9.74
CA LYS A 505 36.17 -16.37 -9.05
C LYS A 505 36.04 -15.95 -7.59
N SER A 506 36.75 -16.66 -6.71
CA SER A 506 36.85 -16.44 -5.26
C SER A 506 37.91 -15.38 -4.92
N ILE A 507 37.74 -14.69 -3.79
CA ILE A 507 38.65 -13.67 -3.22
C ILE A 507 40.12 -14.12 -3.18
N ALA A 508 40.37 -15.42 -3.00
CA ALA A 508 41.72 -15.97 -2.83
C ALA A 508 42.61 -15.91 -4.08
N THR A 509 42.06 -15.57 -5.26
CA THR A 509 42.86 -15.44 -6.50
C THR A 509 43.38 -14.03 -6.79
N PHE A 510 42.94 -13.00 -6.06
CA PHE A 510 43.26 -11.62 -6.45
C PHE A 510 44.46 -11.00 -5.72
N ALA A 511 44.87 -11.52 -4.56
CA ALA A 511 46.09 -11.06 -3.88
C ALA A 511 46.74 -12.20 -3.08
N SER A 512 48.04 -12.41 -3.26
CA SER A 512 48.80 -13.40 -2.49
C SER A 512 49.03 -12.91 -1.05
N PRO A 513 49.20 -13.81 -0.07
CA PRO A 513 49.54 -13.44 1.31
C PRO A 513 50.81 -12.57 1.41
N GLU A 514 51.75 -12.76 0.47
CA GLU A 514 52.99 -11.97 0.40
C GLU A 514 52.72 -10.52 -0.03
N GLN A 515 51.76 -10.29 -0.93
CA GLN A 515 51.37 -8.95 -1.38
C GLN A 515 50.67 -8.15 -0.28
N LEU A 516 49.84 -8.81 0.55
CA LEU A 516 49.23 -8.18 1.73
C LEU A 516 50.27 -7.80 2.80
N ALA A 517 51.34 -8.59 2.94
CA ALA A 517 52.43 -8.28 3.87
C ALA A 517 53.29 -7.10 3.39
N MET A 518 53.52 -6.98 2.07
CA MET A 518 54.18 -5.81 1.47
C MET A 518 53.40 -4.51 1.71
N LEU A 519 52.07 -4.57 1.59
CA LEU A 519 51.15 -3.46 1.90
C LEU A 519 51.26 -2.98 3.36
N GLN A 520 51.34 -3.92 4.31
CA GLN A 520 51.49 -3.60 5.72
C GLN A 520 52.83 -2.91 6.03
N GLN A 521 53.89 -3.25 5.30
CA GLN A 521 55.17 -2.55 5.39
C GLN A 521 55.11 -1.14 4.79
N ALA A 522 54.40 -0.94 3.68
CA ALA A 522 54.28 0.34 2.98
C ALA A 522 53.59 1.44 3.83
N VAL A 523 52.58 1.06 4.62
CA VAL A 523 51.81 2.01 5.46
C VAL A 523 52.62 2.56 6.64
N ASN A 524 53.72 1.90 7.03
CA ASN A 524 54.49 2.27 8.22
C ASN A 524 55.72 3.16 7.92
N ILE A 525 55.88 3.63 6.68
CA ILE A 525 57.03 4.48 6.31
C ILE A 525 56.71 5.95 6.60
N THR A 526 57.51 6.56 7.48
CA THR A 526 57.52 8.01 7.69
C THR A 526 58.43 8.67 6.66
N ILE A 527 57.85 9.40 5.70
CA ILE A 527 58.60 10.11 4.67
C ILE A 527 59.42 11.23 5.33
N LYS A 528 60.76 11.13 5.28
CA LYS A 528 61.69 12.17 5.71
C LYS A 528 62.46 12.69 4.49
N SER A 529 62.37 13.98 4.22
CA SER A 529 63.07 14.64 3.11
C SER A 529 64.21 15.54 3.59
N ASN A 530 65.29 15.56 2.83
CA ASN A 530 66.45 16.42 3.09
C ASN A 530 66.28 17.82 2.45
N ILE A 531 65.13 18.11 1.83
CA ILE A 531 64.84 19.37 1.12
C ILE A 531 65.11 20.62 1.99
N PRO A 532 64.70 20.66 3.29
CA PRO A 532 65.00 21.81 4.14
C PRO A 532 66.51 22.04 4.33
N GLN A 533 67.28 20.96 4.45
CA GLN A 533 68.74 21.04 4.59
C GLN A 533 69.42 21.48 3.29
N ILE A 534 68.98 20.95 2.14
CA ILE A 534 69.48 21.36 0.81
C ILE A 534 69.17 22.84 0.56
N SER A 535 67.96 23.31 0.93
CA SER A 535 67.58 24.72 0.81
C SER A 535 68.47 25.63 1.65
N LEU A 536 68.78 25.22 2.88
CA LEU A 536 69.72 25.94 3.75
C LEU A 536 71.13 25.99 3.16
N GLN A 537 71.62 24.88 2.59
CA GLN A 537 72.94 24.83 1.93
C GLN A 537 73.00 25.73 0.70
N ILE A 538 71.95 25.75 -0.14
CA ILE A 538 71.86 26.67 -1.28
C ILE A 538 71.89 28.11 -0.79
N LYS A 539 71.13 28.44 0.26
CA LYS A 539 71.12 29.80 0.83
C LYS A 539 72.51 30.21 1.32
N ASN A 540 73.17 29.34 2.09
CA ASN A 540 74.53 29.60 2.59
C ASN A 540 75.54 29.74 1.44
N ASN A 541 75.46 28.91 0.40
CA ASN A 541 76.33 29.00 -0.76
C ASN A 541 76.10 30.33 -1.51
N VAL A 542 74.86 30.78 -1.69
CA VAL A 542 74.54 32.07 -2.33
C VAL A 542 75.02 33.24 -1.49
N GLU A 543 74.81 33.22 -0.17
CA GLU A 543 75.30 34.28 0.73
C GLU A 543 76.84 34.38 0.73
N GLN A 544 77.55 33.25 0.61
CA GLN A 544 79.01 33.26 0.42
C GLN A 544 79.42 33.88 -0.92
N LEU A 545 78.65 33.63 -1.99
CA LEU A 545 78.89 34.21 -3.32
C LEU A 545 78.49 35.71 -3.40
N GLU A 546 77.56 36.19 -2.58
CA GLU A 546 77.13 37.59 -2.58
C GLU A 546 78.18 38.56 -2.01
N LYS A 547 79.25 38.05 -1.40
CA LYS A 547 80.37 38.87 -0.90
C LYS A 547 81.32 39.36 -2.01
N PHE A 548 81.32 38.71 -3.18
CA PHE A 548 82.23 39.00 -4.30
C PHE A 548 82.05 40.37 -5.00
N PRO A 549 80.84 40.93 -5.18
CA PRO A 549 80.63 42.21 -5.85
C PRO A 549 81.37 43.38 -5.20
N ARG A 550 81.65 43.32 -3.88
CA ARG A 550 82.44 44.35 -3.18
C ARG A 550 83.89 44.41 -3.65
N LEU A 551 84.49 43.26 -3.92
CA LEU A 551 85.84 43.18 -4.47
C LEU A 551 85.88 43.76 -5.90
N ILE A 552 84.84 43.49 -6.70
CA ILE A 552 84.73 44.03 -8.06
C ILE A 552 84.60 45.55 -8.01
N SER A 553 83.75 46.12 -7.13
CA SER A 553 83.64 47.57 -6.98
C SER A 553 84.95 48.21 -6.52
N LEU A 554 85.69 47.56 -5.61
CA LEU A 554 87.01 48.04 -5.17
C LEU A 554 88.05 48.05 -6.30
N ILE A 555 87.94 47.12 -7.26
CA ILE A 555 88.81 47.03 -8.43
C ILE A 555 88.36 48.01 -9.54
N GLU A 556 87.06 48.31 -9.64
CA GLU A 556 86.47 49.13 -10.71
C GLU A 556 86.30 50.63 -10.39
N ASP A 557 86.16 51.03 -9.12
CA ASP A 557 85.97 52.45 -8.72
C ASP A 557 87.20 53.33 -9.05
N ASP A 558 88.38 52.74 -9.28
CA ASP A 558 89.63 53.48 -9.48
C ASP A 558 89.94 53.85 -10.94
N HIS A 559 88.92 53.89 -11.80
CA HIS A 559 89.03 54.51 -13.13
C HIS A 559 89.14 56.04 -13.10
N ALA A 560 89.11 56.66 -11.91
CA ALA A 560 89.11 58.11 -11.73
C ALA A 560 90.38 58.66 -11.05
N GLY A 561 91.56 58.33 -11.60
CA GLY A 561 92.69 59.27 -11.59
C GLY A 561 93.91 58.90 -10.73
N GLY A 562 94.80 58.06 -11.30
CA GLY A 562 96.20 57.97 -10.89
C GLY A 562 96.77 56.55 -10.99
N ASN A 563 97.74 56.32 -11.89
CA ASN A 563 98.46 55.08 -12.17
C ASN A 563 98.28 53.93 -11.16
N LEU A 564 97.30 53.06 -11.44
CA LEU A 564 97.10 51.79 -10.74
C LEU A 564 98.41 50.96 -10.77
N PRO A 565 98.88 50.41 -9.64
CA PRO A 565 100.04 49.52 -9.63
C PRO A 565 99.81 48.30 -10.53
N ARG A 566 100.86 47.89 -11.25
CA ARG A 566 100.82 46.83 -12.28
C ARG A 566 100.22 45.52 -11.75
N SER A 567 100.48 45.18 -10.50
CA SER A 567 99.89 44.03 -9.81
C SER A 567 98.37 44.09 -9.72
N VAL A 568 97.78 45.25 -9.45
CA VAL A 568 96.32 45.44 -9.37
C VAL A 568 95.71 45.43 -10.77
N GLN A 569 96.41 45.93 -11.79
CA GLN A 569 95.99 45.82 -13.19
C GLN A 569 95.96 44.35 -13.66
N ILE A 570 97.00 43.58 -13.31
CA ILE A 570 97.06 42.14 -13.61
C ILE A 570 95.91 41.40 -12.92
N ILE A 571 95.61 41.74 -11.67
CA ILE A 571 94.47 41.17 -10.93
C ILE A 571 93.15 41.57 -11.59
N ALA A 572 92.96 42.83 -11.95
CA ALA A 572 91.77 43.30 -12.67
C ALA A 572 91.59 42.61 -14.03
N GLU A 573 92.69 42.33 -14.74
CA GLU A 573 92.68 41.63 -16.03
C GLU A 573 92.44 40.13 -15.86
N GLN A 574 92.97 39.51 -14.80
CA GLN A 574 92.67 38.12 -14.40
C GLN A 574 91.22 37.96 -13.95
N TRP A 575 90.66 38.95 -13.25
CA TRP A 575 89.25 39.00 -12.89
C TRP A 575 88.35 39.23 -14.09
N ARG A 576 88.74 40.09 -15.04
CA ARG A 576 88.00 40.28 -16.30
C ARG A 576 88.03 39.01 -17.17
N THR A 577 89.16 38.32 -17.25
CA THR A 577 89.25 37.03 -17.95
C THR A 577 88.45 35.94 -17.26
N PHE A 578 88.47 35.89 -15.92
CA PHE A 578 87.57 35.04 -15.14
C PHE A 578 86.10 35.36 -15.42
N GLN A 579 85.69 36.65 -15.37
CA GLN A 579 84.36 37.12 -15.76
C GLN A 579 83.99 36.64 -17.17
N VAL A 580 84.81 36.92 -18.18
CA VAL A 580 84.50 36.60 -19.58
C VAL A 580 84.42 35.08 -19.81
N SER A 581 85.21 34.30 -19.08
CA SER A 581 85.22 32.83 -19.20
C SER A 581 84.02 32.13 -18.52
N LEU A 582 83.44 32.75 -17.47
CA LEU A 582 82.38 32.13 -16.66
C LEU A 582 81.03 32.85 -16.69
N LEU A 583 80.94 34.16 -16.98
CA LEU A 583 79.66 34.88 -17.09
C LEU A 583 78.70 34.30 -18.14
N PRO A 584 79.13 33.72 -19.29
CA PRO A 584 78.20 33.07 -20.21
C PRO A 584 77.47 31.87 -19.56
N ASN A 585 78.09 31.23 -18.56
CA ASN A 585 77.52 30.08 -17.86
C ASN A 585 76.76 30.47 -16.58
N PHE A 586 77.05 31.63 -15.97
CA PHE A 586 76.45 32.07 -14.70
C PHE A 586 75.32 33.11 -14.84
N HIS A 587 75.18 33.81 -15.98
CA HIS A 587 74.01 34.68 -16.25
C HIS A 587 72.66 33.92 -16.24
N LEU A 588 72.70 32.59 -16.30
CA LEU A 588 71.52 31.73 -16.12
C LEU A 588 71.03 31.63 -14.67
N ILE A 589 71.80 32.09 -13.69
CA ILE A 589 71.44 32.01 -12.27
C ILE A 589 70.74 33.30 -11.78
N ASP A 590 71.04 34.46 -12.39
CA ASP A 590 70.50 35.75 -11.91
C ASP A 590 69.25 36.24 -12.67
N GLU A 591 69.13 36.01 -14.00
CA GLU A 591 67.99 36.58 -14.76
C GLU A 591 66.81 35.63 -15.02
N ASN A 592 66.93 34.32 -14.75
CA ASN A 592 65.90 33.36 -15.16
C ASN A 592 65.21 32.57 -14.03
N LYS A 593 65.37 32.98 -12.75
CA LYS A 593 64.76 32.26 -11.62
C LYS A 593 64.09 33.11 -10.54
N THR A 594 64.02 34.43 -10.66
CA THR A 594 63.28 35.29 -9.71
C THR A 594 61.76 35.27 -9.95
N LYS A 595 61.29 34.86 -11.14
CA LYS A 595 59.86 34.58 -11.40
C LYS A 595 59.43 33.13 -11.16
N ARG A 596 60.37 32.17 -11.04
CA ARG A 596 60.07 30.74 -10.81
C ARG A 596 60.27 30.26 -9.37
N LYS A 597 60.85 31.10 -8.50
CA LYS A 597 61.01 30.80 -7.06
C LYS A 597 59.71 30.91 -6.24
N HIS A 598 58.70 31.65 -6.70
CA HIS A 598 57.38 31.61 -6.06
C HIS A 598 56.59 30.34 -6.39
N THR A 599 56.85 29.69 -7.53
CA THR A 599 56.10 28.50 -7.94
C THR A 599 56.66 27.21 -7.32
N PHE A 600 57.98 27.10 -7.14
CA PHE A 600 58.61 25.88 -6.61
C PHE A 600 58.45 25.73 -5.08
N ILE A 601 58.37 26.85 -4.34
CA ILE A 601 58.08 26.84 -2.89
C ILE A 601 56.57 26.79 -2.62
N SER A 602 55.72 27.36 -3.50
CA SER A 602 54.26 27.26 -3.33
C SER A 602 53.71 25.88 -3.68
N ILE A 603 54.35 25.11 -4.56
CA ILE A 603 53.92 23.74 -4.88
C ILE A 603 54.33 22.75 -3.77
N LEU A 604 55.39 23.04 -3.01
CA LEU A 604 55.82 22.19 -1.89
C LEU A 604 55.16 22.54 -0.54
N LEU A 605 54.47 23.69 -0.43
CA LEU A 605 53.68 24.09 0.74
C LEU A 605 52.19 23.70 0.61
N LEU A 606 51.80 23.09 -0.50
CA LEU A 606 50.43 22.63 -0.79
C LEU A 606 50.29 21.09 -0.78
N PHE A 607 51.33 20.36 -0.33
CA PHE A 607 51.29 18.93 -0.05
C PHE A 607 51.62 18.67 1.43
#